data_AF-A0A3C0IB06-F1
#
_entry.id   AF-A0A3C0IB06-F1
#
_cell.length_a   1.000
_cell.length_b   1.000
_cell.length_c   1.000
_cell.angle_alpha   90.00
_cell.angle_beta   90.00
_cell.angle_gamma   90.00
#
_symmetry.space_group_name_H-M   'P 1'
#
loop_
_entity.id
_entity.type
_entity.pdbx_description
1 polymer ?
#
loop_
_entity_poly.entity_id
_entity_poly.type
_entity_poly.pdbx_seq_one_letter_code
_entity_poly.pdbx_strand_id
1 'polypeptide(L)'
;MALTGIFLYMLVASRRKQRIIPIIPPLENSSWVFAKTIAQLYFQRRDFKDLATKKILYLADFLRQHLFLRQVQWDNDLASLLVAKTGHPPQAIHQLIQQIQRIETASQISETDLLKFNQSVEELKQAIRTKR
;
A
#
# COMPACT_ATOMS: atom_id res chain seq x y z
N MET A 1 -5.40 76.88 22.29
CA MET A 1 -5.66 75.58 22.96
C MET A 1 -6.11 74.47 22.02
N ALA A 2 -6.88 74.74 20.95
CA ALA A 2 -7.27 73.70 19.97
C ALA A 2 -6.13 73.24 19.04
N LEU A 3 -5.24 74.15 18.61
CA LEU A 3 -4.12 73.86 17.70
C LEU A 3 -3.06 72.92 18.30
N THR A 4 -2.83 73.03 19.62
CA THR A 4 -1.86 72.19 20.34
C THR A 4 -2.33 70.74 20.45
N GLY A 5 -3.65 70.51 20.56
CA GLY A 5 -4.22 69.15 20.59
C GLY A 5 -4.08 68.42 19.25
N ILE A 6 -4.24 69.13 18.13
CA ILE A 6 -4.06 68.57 16.78
C ILE A 6 -2.61 68.16 16.53
N PHE A 7 -1.66 68.96 17.02
CA PHE A 7 -0.23 68.66 16.90
C PHE A 7 0.17 67.41 17.69
N LEU A 8 -0.32 67.27 18.92
CA LEU A 8 -0.15 66.06 19.73
C LEU A 8 -0.81 64.83 19.09
N TYR A 9 -1.99 65.01 18.48
CA TYR A 9 -2.69 63.94 17.78
C TYR A 9 -1.88 63.40 16.58
N MET A 10 -1.27 64.28 15.78
CA MET A 10 -0.42 63.86 14.66
C MET A 10 0.80 63.04 15.08
N LEU A 11 1.46 63.40 16.19
CA LEU A 11 2.62 62.67 16.71
C LEU A 11 2.27 61.24 17.13
N VAL A 12 1.08 61.03 17.71
CA VAL A 12 0.61 59.70 18.11
C VAL A 12 0.12 58.89 16.90
N ALA A 13 -0.60 59.53 15.97
CA ALA A 13 -1.15 58.87 14.78
C ALA A 13 -0.06 58.36 13.82
N SER A 14 1.15 58.95 13.83
CA SER A 14 2.27 58.54 12.98
C SER A 14 2.89 57.19 13.40
N ARG A 15 2.74 56.76 14.65
CA ARG A 15 3.50 55.62 15.21
C ARG A 15 3.01 54.22 14.83
N ARG A 16 1.90 54.04 14.10
CA ARG A 16 1.42 52.70 13.71
C ARG A 16 0.96 52.62 12.24
N LYS A 17 1.91 52.57 11.31
CA LYS A 17 1.69 51.98 9.97
C LYS A 17 2.43 50.64 9.91
N GLN A 18 1.69 49.54 10.04
CA GLN A 18 2.23 48.19 9.97
C GLN A 18 2.66 47.87 8.53
N ARG A 19 3.87 47.31 8.33
CA ARG A 19 4.34 46.89 7.00
C ARG A 19 3.49 45.73 6.46
N ILE A 20 3.28 45.70 5.14
CA ILE A 20 2.65 44.58 4.43
C ILE A 20 3.49 43.31 4.68
N ILE A 21 2.87 42.25 5.19
CA ILE A 21 3.51 40.95 5.37
C ILE A 21 3.55 40.28 3.98
N PRO A 22 4.74 39.95 3.43
CA PRO A 22 4.82 39.26 2.15
C PRO A 22 4.18 37.87 2.29
N ILE A 23 3.42 37.46 1.26
CA ILE A 23 2.80 36.14 1.19
C ILE A 23 3.94 35.14 0.95
N ILE A 24 4.39 34.46 2.00
CA ILE A 24 5.36 33.37 1.89
C ILE A 24 4.58 32.17 1.32
N PRO A 25 4.94 31.64 0.14
CA PRO A 25 4.30 30.44 -0.36
C PRO A 25 4.47 29.33 0.68
N PRO A 26 3.42 28.57 1.02
CA PRO A 26 3.52 27.53 2.03
C PRO A 26 4.62 26.54 1.62
N LEU A 27 5.47 26.17 2.58
CA LEU A 27 6.51 25.18 2.35
C LEU A 27 5.82 23.89 1.89
N GLU A 28 6.12 23.42 0.67
CA GLU A 28 5.64 22.11 0.23
C GLU A 28 6.03 21.09 1.31
N ASN A 29 5.07 20.29 1.78
CA ASN A 29 5.31 19.32 2.84
C ASN A 29 6.40 18.33 2.39
N SER A 30 7.63 18.59 2.83
CA SER A 30 8.81 17.84 2.42
C SER A 30 8.71 16.37 2.83
N SER A 31 7.99 16.05 3.91
CA SER A 31 7.64 14.68 4.32
C SER A 31 6.81 13.95 3.26
N TRP A 32 5.86 14.62 2.61
CA TRP A 32 5.04 14.03 1.56
C TRP A 32 5.86 13.80 0.28
N VAL A 33 6.67 14.78 -0.11
CA VAL A 33 7.59 14.65 -1.27
C VAL A 33 8.63 13.56 -1.04
N PHE A 34 9.14 13.43 0.18
CA PHE A 34 10.06 12.38 0.58
C PHE A 34 9.41 11.00 0.55
N ALA A 35 8.23 10.84 1.15
CA ALA A 35 7.46 9.59 1.10
C ALA A 35 7.14 9.18 -0.35
N LYS A 36 6.77 10.15 -1.20
CA LYS A 36 6.54 9.95 -2.64
C LYS A 36 7.81 9.50 -3.36
N THR A 37 8.96 10.11 -3.06
CA THR A 37 10.24 9.74 -3.67
C THR A 37 10.65 8.32 -3.31
N ILE A 38 10.52 7.91 -2.04
CA ILE A 38 10.78 6.53 -1.63
C ILE A 38 9.79 5.59 -2.31
N ALA A 39 8.50 5.90 -2.29
CA ALA A 39 7.49 5.10 -2.97
C ALA A 39 7.81 4.95 -4.47
N GLN A 40 8.27 6.01 -5.13
CA GLN A 40 8.61 6.01 -6.55
C GLN A 40 9.89 5.26 -6.87
N LEU A 41 10.91 5.30 -6.00
CA LEU A 41 12.12 4.47 -6.12
C LEU A 41 11.78 2.97 -6.03
N TYR A 42 10.93 2.59 -5.07
CA TYR A 42 10.47 1.21 -4.92
C TYR A 42 9.54 0.79 -6.07
N PHE A 43 8.69 1.70 -6.55
CA PHE A 43 7.86 1.47 -7.73
C PHE A 43 8.70 1.29 -9.01
N GLN A 44 9.77 2.08 -9.18
CA GLN A 44 10.67 2.01 -10.33
C GLN A 44 11.52 0.75 -10.37
N ARG A 45 11.78 0.11 -9.22
CA ARG A 45 12.51 -1.17 -9.21
C ARG A 45 11.80 -2.27 -9.99
N ARG A 46 10.47 -2.17 -10.24
CA ARG A 46 9.66 -3.09 -11.07
C ARG A 46 9.99 -4.58 -10.83
N ASP A 47 10.40 -4.92 -9.61
CA ASP A 47 10.78 -6.28 -9.28
C ASP A 47 9.51 -7.06 -8.94
N PHE A 48 8.77 -7.42 -9.99
CA PHE A 48 7.53 -8.16 -9.89
C PHE A 48 7.75 -9.52 -9.24
N LYS A 49 8.96 -10.08 -9.35
CA LYS A 49 9.34 -11.33 -8.69
C LYS A 49 9.46 -11.16 -7.18
N ASP A 50 10.20 -10.17 -6.70
CA ASP A 50 10.31 -9.90 -5.27
C ASP A 50 8.93 -9.63 -4.64
N LEU A 51 8.09 -8.86 -5.33
CA LEU A 51 6.73 -8.57 -4.88
C LEU A 51 5.84 -9.83 -4.87
N ALA A 52 5.91 -10.67 -5.91
CA ALA A 52 5.17 -11.94 -5.95
C ALA A 52 5.62 -12.88 -4.84
N THR A 53 6.93 -13.01 -4.61
CA THR A 53 7.51 -13.86 -3.57
C THR A 53 7.04 -13.44 -2.18
N LYS A 54 7.06 -12.14 -1.89
CA LYS A 54 6.52 -11.60 -0.62
C LYS A 54 5.03 -11.86 -0.48
N LYS A 55 4.25 -11.76 -1.56
CA LYS A 55 2.82 -12.09 -1.55
C LYS A 55 2.56 -13.57 -1.29
N ILE A 56 3.34 -14.49 -1.86
CA ILE A 56 3.26 -15.94 -1.58
C ILE A 56 3.50 -16.20 -0.09
N LEU A 57 4.54 -15.57 0.46
CA LEU A 57 4.93 -15.72 1.87
C LEU A 57 3.82 -15.20 2.80
N TYR A 58 3.22 -14.06 2.45
CA TYR A 58 2.06 -13.51 3.17
C TYR A 58 0.82 -14.42 3.06
N LEU A 59 0.54 -14.98 1.87
CA LEU A 59 -0.56 -15.92 1.70
C LEU A 59 -0.36 -17.17 2.56
N ALA A 60 0.84 -17.74 2.58
CA ALA A 60 1.16 -18.87 3.42
C ALA A 60 0.93 -18.55 4.90
N ASP A 61 1.31 -17.35 5.37
CA ASP A 61 1.05 -16.92 6.74
C ASP A 61 -0.45 -16.78 7.03
N PHE A 62 -1.20 -16.17 6.11
CA PHE A 62 -2.66 -16.07 6.20
C PHE A 62 -3.31 -17.45 6.33
N LEU A 63 -2.88 -18.42 5.51
CA LEU A 63 -3.39 -19.80 5.56
C LEU A 63 -3.03 -20.48 6.89
N ARG A 64 -1.81 -20.31 7.42
CA ARG A 64 -1.44 -20.85 8.73
C ARG A 64 -2.33 -20.31 9.85
N GLN A 65 -2.62 -19.01 9.84
CA GLN A 65 -3.45 -18.36 10.85
C GLN A 65 -4.92 -18.79 10.77
N HIS A 66 -5.47 -18.96 9.56
CA HIS A 66 -6.89 -19.26 9.38
C HIS A 66 -7.22 -20.76 9.38
N LEU A 67 -6.27 -21.60 8.96
CA LEU A 67 -6.45 -23.05 8.85
C LEU A 67 -5.67 -23.83 9.92
N PHE A 68 -4.96 -23.13 10.83
CA PHE A 68 -4.15 -23.71 11.90
C PHE A 68 -3.09 -24.71 11.39
N LEU A 69 -2.54 -24.45 10.21
CA LEU A 69 -1.51 -25.30 9.59
C LEU A 69 -0.14 -24.98 10.18
N ARG A 70 0.63 -26.02 10.53
CA ARG A 70 2.01 -25.88 11.05
C ARG A 70 3.00 -25.47 9.96
N GLN A 71 2.84 -26.03 8.77
CA GLN A 71 3.62 -25.70 7.58
C GLN A 71 2.68 -25.64 6.38
N VAL A 72 2.90 -24.68 5.48
CA VAL A 72 2.19 -24.58 4.20
C VAL A 72 3.15 -25.08 3.14
N GLN A 73 2.86 -26.26 2.59
CA GLN A 73 3.52 -26.79 1.41
C GLN A 73 2.53 -26.70 0.25
N TRP A 74 3.01 -26.27 -0.92
CA TRP A 74 2.17 -26.11 -2.11
C TRP A 74 2.00 -27.45 -2.83
N ASP A 75 1.33 -28.39 -2.17
CA ASP A 75 1.12 -29.78 -2.59
C ASP A 75 -0.37 -30.11 -2.82
N ASN A 76 -0.64 -31.33 -3.29
CA ASN A 76 -2.01 -31.80 -3.52
C ASN A 76 -2.82 -31.95 -2.22
N ASP A 77 -2.15 -32.21 -1.10
CA ASP A 77 -2.82 -32.34 0.20
C ASP A 77 -3.38 -30.99 0.64
N LEU A 78 -2.58 -29.92 0.53
CA LEU A 78 -3.05 -28.55 0.77
C LEU A 78 -4.16 -28.16 -0.20
N ALA A 79 -4.05 -28.54 -1.48
CA ALA A 79 -5.09 -28.29 -2.48
C ALA A 79 -6.44 -28.90 -2.06
N SER A 80 -6.43 -30.17 -1.66
CA SER A 80 -7.63 -30.88 -1.21
C SER A 80 -8.25 -30.25 0.05
N LEU A 81 -7.41 -29.83 0.99
CA LEU A 81 -7.83 -29.16 2.23
C LEU A 81 -8.44 -27.78 1.93
N LEU A 82 -7.83 -27.02 1.02
CA LEU A 82 -8.37 -25.73 0.58
C LEU A 82 -9.72 -25.89 -0.12
N VAL A 83 -9.89 -26.90 -0.99
CA VAL A 83 -11.17 -27.19 -1.64
C VAL A 83 -12.24 -27.51 -0.61
N ALA A 84 -11.94 -28.41 0.34
CA ALA A 84 -12.88 -28.80 1.39
C ALA A 84 -13.28 -27.60 2.27
N LYS A 85 -12.31 -26.75 2.65
CA LYS A 85 -12.55 -25.61 3.53
C LYS A 85 -13.25 -24.46 2.82
N THR A 86 -12.84 -24.08 1.61
CA THR A 86 -13.36 -22.91 0.91
C THR A 86 -14.60 -23.21 0.06
N GLY A 87 -14.78 -24.45 -0.40
CA GLY A 87 -15.81 -24.79 -1.39
C GLY A 87 -15.52 -24.22 -2.78
N HIS A 88 -14.31 -23.69 -3.02
CA HIS A 88 -13.90 -23.17 -4.31
C HIS A 88 -13.64 -24.32 -5.30
N PRO A 89 -13.88 -24.14 -6.61
CA PRO A 89 -13.60 -25.17 -7.60
C PRO A 89 -12.15 -25.65 -7.54
N PRO A 90 -11.91 -26.98 -7.56
CA PRO A 90 -10.57 -27.56 -7.44
C PRO A 90 -9.63 -27.06 -8.55
N GLN A 91 -10.15 -26.82 -9.75
CA GLN A 91 -9.37 -26.30 -10.87
C GLN A 91 -8.73 -24.95 -10.54
N ALA A 92 -9.44 -24.04 -9.90
CA ALA A 92 -8.92 -22.70 -9.57
C ALA A 92 -7.83 -22.77 -8.48
N ILE A 93 -7.98 -23.66 -7.50
CA ILE A 93 -6.95 -23.88 -6.47
C ILE A 93 -5.70 -24.51 -7.07
N HIS A 94 -5.86 -25.50 -7.96
CA HIS A 94 -4.72 -26.09 -8.67
C HIS A 94 -4.02 -25.07 -9.58
N GLN A 95 -4.77 -24.19 -10.26
CA GLN A 95 -4.19 -23.10 -11.05
C GLN A 95 -3.39 -22.13 -10.18
N LEU A 96 -3.90 -21.76 -9.00
CA LEU A 96 -3.17 -20.90 -8.06
C LEU A 96 -1.85 -21.57 -7.60
N ILE A 97 -1.88 -22.85 -7.22
CA ILE A 97 -0.68 -23.60 -6.81
C ILE A 97 0.34 -23.66 -7.95
N GLN A 98 -0.11 -23.91 -9.19
CA GLN A 98 0.77 -23.90 -10.35
C GLN A 98 1.35 -22.51 -10.64
N GLN A 99 0.58 -21.45 -10.46
CA GLN A 99 1.07 -20.07 -10.58
C GLN A 99 2.18 -19.80 -9.55
N ILE A 100 1.99 -20.24 -8.30
CA ILE A 100 2.97 -20.09 -7.23
C ILE A 100 4.28 -20.82 -7.57
N GLN A 101 4.19 -22.08 -7.97
CA GLN A 101 5.38 -22.86 -8.38
C GLN A 101 6.10 -22.22 -9.56
N ARG A 102 5.36 -21.70 -10.56
CA ARG A 102 5.97 -20.96 -11.68
C ARG A 102 6.68 -19.70 -11.22
N ILE A 103 6.09 -18.93 -10.31
CA ILE A 103 6.67 -17.71 -9.73
C ILE A 103 7.95 -18.02 -8.96
N GLU A 104 7.98 -19.10 -8.17
CA GLU A 104 9.15 -19.53 -7.39
C GLU A 104 10.31 -19.97 -8.29
N THR A 105 9.99 -20.65 -9.41
CA THR A 105 11.01 -21.19 -10.33
C THR A 105 11.47 -20.16 -11.37
N ALA A 106 10.63 -19.21 -11.76
CA ALA A 106 10.94 -18.21 -12.78
C ALA A 106 12.00 -17.21 -12.30
N SER A 107 12.92 -16.80 -13.18
CA SER A 107 13.93 -15.78 -12.87
C SER A 107 13.35 -14.37 -12.85
N GLN A 108 12.38 -14.09 -13.73
CA GLN A 108 11.64 -12.83 -13.84
C GLN A 108 10.18 -13.13 -14.15
N ILE A 109 9.30 -12.19 -13.80
CA ILE A 109 7.85 -12.34 -13.89
C ILE A 109 7.28 -11.09 -14.55
N SER A 110 6.29 -11.26 -15.41
CA SER A 110 5.63 -10.12 -16.03
C SER A 110 4.62 -9.48 -15.07
N GLU A 111 4.30 -8.20 -15.31
CA GLU A 111 3.26 -7.49 -14.55
C GLU A 111 1.90 -8.19 -14.67
N THR A 112 1.58 -8.75 -15.84
CA THR A 112 0.30 -9.41 -16.08
C THR A 112 0.19 -10.72 -15.30
N ASP A 113 1.28 -11.47 -15.17
CA ASP A 113 1.32 -12.69 -14.35
C ASP A 113 1.14 -12.36 -12.87
N LEU A 114 1.80 -11.30 -12.39
CA LEU A 114 1.63 -10.81 -11.02
C LEU A 114 0.18 -10.38 -10.75
N LEU A 115 -0.44 -9.68 -11.70
CA LEU A 115 -1.82 -9.19 -11.57
C LEU A 115 -2.82 -10.35 -11.51
N LYS A 116 -2.66 -11.35 -12.39
CA LYS A 116 -3.46 -12.59 -12.38
C LYS A 116 -3.29 -13.36 -11.07
N PHE A 117 -2.05 -13.52 -10.62
CA PHE A 117 -1.77 -14.16 -9.33
C PHE A 117 -2.46 -13.42 -8.18
N ASN A 118 -2.37 -12.10 -8.15
CA ASN A 118 -3.01 -11.28 -7.12
C ASN A 118 -4.53 -11.47 -7.10
N GLN A 119 -5.19 -11.48 -8.26
CA GLN A 119 -6.62 -11.74 -8.36
C GLN A 119 -6.99 -13.10 -7.77
N SER A 120 -6.31 -14.17 -8.18
CA SER A 120 -6.53 -15.53 -7.64
C SER A 120 -6.37 -15.59 -6.11
N VAL A 121 -5.39 -14.86 -5.57
CA VAL A 121 -5.12 -14.80 -4.12
C VAL A 121 -6.24 -14.10 -3.36
N GLU A 122 -6.72 -12.97 -3.88
CA GLU A 122 -7.79 -12.20 -3.22
C GLU A 122 -9.14 -12.95 -3.27
N GLU A 123 -9.43 -13.64 -4.38
CA GLU A 123 -10.61 -14.53 -4.50
C GLU A 123 -10.58 -15.63 -3.43
N LEU A 124 -9.43 -16.30 -3.26
CA LEU A 124 -9.27 -17.33 -2.23
C LEU A 124 -9.47 -16.76 -0.81
N LYS A 125 -8.85 -15.60 -0.51
CA LYS A 125 -8.98 -14.95 0.80
C LYS A 125 -10.41 -14.53 1.09
N GLN A 126 -11.13 -14.04 0.07
CA GLN A 126 -12.54 -13.69 0.20
C GLN A 126 -13.38 -14.94 0.48
N ALA A 127 -13.16 -16.04 -0.23
CA ALA A 127 -13.86 -17.30 0.01
C ALA A 127 -13.64 -17.82 1.45
N ILE A 128 -12.41 -17.69 2.00
CA ILE A 128 -12.09 -18.06 3.38
C ILE A 128 -12.81 -17.16 4.39
N ARG A 129 -12.96 -15.86 4.12
CA ARG A 129 -13.67 -14.92 5.01
C ARG A 129 -15.19 -15.11 5.00
N THR A 130 -15.78 -15.41 3.85
CA THR A 130 -17.24 -15.53 3.70
C THR A 130 -17.82 -16.79 4.35
N LYS A 131 -17.01 -17.84 4.52
CA LYS A 131 -17.43 -19.11 5.13
C LYS A 131 -17.39 -19.12 6.68
N ARG A 132 -17.21 -17.94 7.30
CA ARG A 132 -17.19 -17.73 8.75
C ARG A 132 -18.50 -17.09 9.19
#